data_AF-A0A059F2W1-F1
#
_entry.id   AF-A0A059F2W1-F1
#
_cell.length_a   1.000
_cell.length_b   1.000
_cell.length_c   1.000
_cell.angle_alpha   90.00
_cell.angle_beta   90.00
_cell.angle_gamma   90.00
#
_symmetry.space_group_name_H-M   'P 1'
#
loop_
_entity.id
_entity.type
_entity.pdbx_description
1 polymer ?
#
loop_
_entity_poly.entity_id
_entity_poly.type
_entity_poly.pdbx_seq_one_letter_code
_entity_poly.pdbx_strand_id
1 'polypeptide(L)' 'VDCGWYHFEYEKGIFVEVFSRDSGTFANIVLENIIKGIAIYTDKWKEYSKLNNLRYKHQTVYHSSNIDDSVSGNNK' A
#
# COMPACT_ATOMS: atom_id res chain seq x y z
N VAL A 1 9.61 -8.49 -26.02
CA VAL A 1 8.88 -8.40 -24.74
C VAL A 1 9.08 -6.98 -24.24
N ASP A 2 8.06 -6.15 -24.38
CA ASP A 2 8.10 -4.76 -23.95
C ASP A 2 8.30 -4.70 -22.43
N CYS A 3 9.45 -4.19 -22.02
CA CYS A 3 9.68 -3.79 -20.64
C CYS A 3 8.91 -2.49 -20.42
N GLY A 4 7.64 -2.59 -20.01
CA GLY A 4 6.82 -1.42 -19.71
C GLY A 4 7.45 -0.60 -18.59
N TRP A 5 7.79 0.65 -18.88
CA TRP A 5 8.13 1.64 -17.87
C TRP A 5 6.84 2.14 -17.23
N TYR A 6 6.54 1.71 -16.00
CA TYR A 6 5.47 2.34 -15.23
C TYR A 6 5.92 3.75 -14.85
N HIS A 7 5.33 4.76 -15.47
CA HIS A 7 5.48 6.14 -15.05
C HIS A 7 4.59 6.36 -13.81
N PHE A 8 5.13 6.11 -12.62
CA PHE A 8 4.52 6.59 -11.38
C PHE A 8 4.95 8.05 -11.20
N GLU A 9 4.03 8.99 -11.43
CA GLU A 9 4.17 10.34 -10.88
C GLU A 9 4.13 10.17 -9.36
N TYR A 10 5.29 10.20 -8.69
CA TYR A 10 5.32 10.18 -7.24
C TYR A 10 4.82 11.54 -6.73
N GLU A 11 3.56 11.58 -6.34
CA GLU A 11 3.08 12.53 -5.35
C GLU A 11 3.92 12.31 -4.08
N LYS A 12 4.86 13.23 -3.81
CA LYS A 12 5.66 13.40 -2.58
C LYS A 12 5.62 12.21 -1.58
N GLY A 13 6.66 11.38 -1.58
CA GLY A 13 6.84 10.28 -0.63
C GLY A 13 7.77 10.62 0.55
N ILE A 14 7.71 9.80 1.60
CA ILE A 14 8.68 9.80 2.72
C ILE A 14 9.32 8.43 2.84
N PHE A 15 10.60 8.39 3.26
CA PHE A 15 11.31 7.18 3.63
C PHE A 15 11.76 7.30 5.08
N VAL A 16 11.42 6.30 5.90
CA VAL A 16 11.68 6.31 7.34
C VAL A 16 12.38 5.02 7.72
N GLU A 17 13.54 5.13 8.37
CA GLU A 17 14.25 3.99 8.95
C GLU A 17 13.49 3.47 10.17
N VAL A 18 13.32 2.14 10.26
CA VAL A 18 12.61 1.50 11.37
C VAL A 18 13.42 0.35 11.94
N PHE A 19 13.58 0.33 13.27
CA PHE A 19 14.26 -0.74 13.99
C PHE A 19 13.35 -1.94 14.31
N SER A 20 12.04 -1.70 14.34
CA SER A 20 11.01 -2.72 14.55
C SER A 20 9.90 -2.57 13.52
N ARG A 21 9.43 -3.71 13.00
CA ARG A 21 8.36 -3.79 11.99
C ARG A 21 7.03 -4.22 12.61
N ASP A 22 6.70 -3.63 13.76
CA ASP A 22 5.45 -3.88 14.48
C ASP A 22 4.44 -2.76 14.26
N SER A 23 3.18 -3.09 14.50
CA SER A 23 2.02 -2.20 14.34
C SER A 23 2.07 -0.93 15.19
N GLY A 24 2.79 -0.92 16.32
CA GLY A 24 3.04 0.30 17.10
C GLY A 24 3.98 1.26 16.37
N THR A 25 5.06 0.73 15.81
CA THR A 25 6.00 1.53 14.99
C THR A 25 5.28 2.14 13.78
N PHE A 26 4.45 1.38 13.06
CA PHE A 26 3.67 1.94 11.94
C PHE A 26 2.64 2.98 12.36
N ALA A 27 1.93 2.74 13.47
CA ALA A 27 0.97 3.69 14.00
C ALA A 27 1.62 5.05 14.28
N ASN A 28 2.81 5.05 14.88
CA ASN A 28 3.54 6.28 15.19
C ASN A 28 3.95 7.02 13.92
N ILE A 29 4.54 6.33 12.94
CA ILE A 29 4.95 6.93 11.66
C ILE A 29 3.75 7.59 10.97
N VAL A 30 2.60 6.91 10.95
CA VAL A 30 1.38 7.44 10.36
C VAL A 30 0.87 8.66 11.14
N LEU A 31 0.86 8.63 12.47
CA LEU A 31 0.40 9.76 13.28
C LEU A 31 1.29 11.00 13.16
N GLU A 32 2.59 10.82 12.93
CA GLU A 32 3.57 11.91 12.78
C GLU A 32 3.51 12.56 11.40
N ASN A 33 3.22 11.77 10.35
CA ASN A 33 3.38 12.23 8.97
C ASN A 33 2.05 12.43 8.22
N ILE A 34 0.95 11.87 8.73
CA ILE A 34 -0.34 11.85 8.04
C ILE A 34 -1.39 12.57 8.89
N ILE A 35 -2.15 13.45 8.24
CA ILE A 35 -3.25 14.17 8.89
C ILE A 35 -4.39 13.19 9.19
N LYS A 36 -4.89 13.22 10.44
CA LYS A 36 -6.01 12.36 10.88
C LYS A 36 -7.28 12.58 10.04
N GLY A 37 -8.07 11.52 9.89
CA GLY A 37 -9.38 11.56 9.22
C GLY A 37 -9.32 11.37 7.70
N ILE A 38 -8.12 11.25 7.10
CA ILE A 38 -8.00 10.91 5.68
C ILE A 38 -8.08 9.39 5.46
N ALA A 39 -8.28 9.01 4.20
CA ALA A 39 -8.21 7.61 3.78
C ALA A 39 -6.75 7.18 3.61
N ILE A 40 -6.40 6.00 4.14
CA ILE A 40 -5.10 5.38 3.96
C ILE A 40 -5.32 4.06 3.22
N TYR A 41 -4.60 3.89 2.11
CA TYR A 41 -4.60 2.66 1.32
C TYR A 41 -3.29 1.91 1.58
N THR A 42 -3.36 0.68 2.06
CA THR A 42 -2.18 -0.16 2.28
C THR A 42 -2.36 -1.54 1.66
N ASP A 43 -1.29 -2.31 1.55
CA ASP A 43 -1.41 -3.75 1.28
C ASP A 43 -2.05 -4.52 2.47
N LYS A 44 -2.16 -5.85 2.34
CA LYS A 44 -2.78 -6.77 3.31
C LYS A 44 -1.96 -7.06 4.57
N TRP A 45 -0.86 -6.36 4.84
CA TRP A 45 0.00 -6.71 5.97
C TRP A 45 -0.70 -6.47 7.32
N LYS A 46 -0.63 -7.51 8.19
CA LYS A 46 -1.36 -7.59 9.47
C LYS A 46 -1.07 -6.42 10.41
N GLU A 47 0.13 -5.87 10.37
CA GLU A 47 0.52 -4.78 11.27
C GLU A 47 -0.21 -3.45 10.97
N TYR A 48 -0.83 -3.30 9.79
CA TYR A 48 -1.68 -2.16 9.46
C TYR A 48 -3.06 -2.20 10.14
N SER A 49 -3.44 -3.32 10.77
CA SER A 49 -4.75 -3.47 11.43
C SER A 49 -5.06 -2.40 12.48
N LYS A 50 -4.04 -1.82 13.12
CA LYS A 50 -4.20 -0.74 14.11
C LYS A 50 -4.69 0.58 13.49
N LEU A 51 -4.56 0.80 12.18
CA LEU A 51 -4.95 2.04 11.52
C LEU A 51 -6.46 2.32 11.65
N ASN A 52 -7.29 1.28 11.64
CA ASN A 52 -8.74 1.38 11.88
C ASN A 52 -9.06 1.97 13.27
N ASN A 53 -8.23 1.70 14.26
CA ASN A 53 -8.42 2.19 15.62
C ASN A 53 -7.96 3.64 15.81
N LEU A 54 -7.24 4.22 14.84
CA LEU A 54 -6.62 5.53 14.90
C LEU A 54 -7.44 6.63 14.20
N ARG A 55 -8.72 6.37 13.92
CA ARG A 55 -9.65 7.27 13.20
C ARG A 55 -9.24 7.56 11.74
N TYR A 56 -8.48 6.66 11.13
CA TYR A 56 -8.26 6.67 9.69
C TYR A 56 -9.29 5.79 8.99
N LYS A 57 -9.69 6.18 7.77
CA LYS A 57 -10.46 5.30 6.89
C LYS A 57 -9.46 4.38 6.17
N HIS A 58 -9.17 3.23 6.77
CA HIS A 58 -8.21 2.29 6.21
C HIS A 58 -8.87 1.40 5.13
N GLN A 59 -8.22 1.30 3.99
CA GLN A 59 -8.60 0.42 2.89
C GLN A 59 -7.42 -0.44 2.48
N THR A 60 -7.70 -1.67 2.10
CA THR A 60 -6.68 -2.63 1.70
C THR A 60 -6.68 -2.79 0.19
N VAL A 61 -5.51 -2.61 -0.44
CA VAL A 61 -5.28 -2.81 -1.86
C VAL A 61 -4.79 -4.24 -2.09
N TYR A 62 -5.41 -4.92 -3.05
CA TYR A 62 -5.02 -6.26 -3.46
C TYR A 62 -4.18 -6.19 -4.72
N HIS A 63 -2.91 -6.61 -4.61
CA HIS A 63 -1.96 -6.62 -5.71
C HIS A 63 -2.30 -7.64 -6.82
N SER A 64 -3.26 -8.54 -6.60
CA SER A 64 -3.68 -9.55 -7.57
C SER A 64 -4.78 -9.09 -8.54
N SER A 65 -5.33 -7.88 -8.36
CA SER A 65 -6.56 -7.48 -9.05
C SER A 65 -6.40 -7.13 -10.54
N ASN A 66 -5.17 -7.05 -11.06
CA ASN A 66 -4.89 -6.61 -12.43
C ASN A 66 -4.13 -7.65 -13.26
N ILE A 67 -4.12 -8.92 -12.88
CA ILE A 67 -3.70 -9.98 -13.80
C ILE A 67 -4.93 -10.32 -14.64
N ASP A 68 -5.14 -9.50 -15.67
CA ASP A 68 -6.02 -9.83 -16.78
C ASP A 68 -5.33 -10.96 -17.56
N ASP A 69 -5.56 -12.22 -17.17
CA ASP A 69 -5.15 -13.41 -17.92
C ASP A 69 -5.97 -13.58 -19.23
N SER A 70 -6.47 -12.48 -19.79
CA SER A 70 -7.24 -12.45 -21.02
C SER A 70 -6.40 -11.87 -22.16
N VAL A 71 -5.38 -12.62 -22.62
CA VAL A 71 -5.01 -12.78 -24.05
C VAL A 71 -3.70 -13.58 -24.22
N SER A 72 -3.82 -14.64 -25.04
CA SER A 72 -2.77 -15.33 -25.83
C SER A 72 -1.89 -16.38 -25.12
N GLY A 73 -1.96 -17.68 -25.44
CA GLY A 73 -2.68 -18.36 -26.51
C GLY A 73 -2.69 -19.88 -26.34
N ASN A 74 -3.87 -20.47 -26.50
CA ASN A 74 -4.03 -21.89 -26.78
C ASN A 74 -3.95 -22.07 -28.30
N ASN A 75 -2.78 -22.44 -28.80
CA ASN A 75 -2.64 -23.09 -30.11
C ASN A 75 -2.12 -24.52 -29.87
N LYS A 76 -2.96 -25.48 -30.28
CA LYS A 76 -2.69 -26.92 -30.33
C LYS A 76 -1.44 -27.26 -31.14
#